data_AF-A0A1Q9VCK5-F1
#
_entry.id   AF-A0A1Q9VCK5-F1
#
_cell.length_a   1.000
_cell.length_b   1.000
_cell.length_c   1.000
_cell.angle_alpha   90.00
_cell.angle_beta   90.00
_cell.angle_gamma   90.00
#
_symmetry.space_group_name_H-M   'P 1'
#
loop_
_entity.id
_entity.type
_entity.pdbx_description
1 polymer ?
#
loop_
_entity_poly.entity_id
_entity_poly.type
_entity_poly.pdbx_seq_one_letter_code
_entity_poly.pdbx_strand_id
1 'polypeptide(L)'
;MGARAEAEGELNLTDHASVSASGEAMAGAEASANASVGLTGVDVGAEAFAGAKVSGDVGAEVGGIGAGVSGEAWAGAGIAADAQVGMGDDGKFRVGAEFGIGLGVGGKVGVDFTVDPGAVVDAASSAGQAIQDTGQAVSDAANNVKDKAGDALSGIGSALGF
;
A
#
# COMPACT_ATOMS: atom_id res chain seq x y z
N MET A 1 -16.93 -0.75 -17.95
CA MET A 1 -16.98 -2.22 -17.77
C MET A 1 -15.57 -2.75 -17.92
N GLY A 2 -15.05 -3.45 -16.92
CA GLY A 2 -13.68 -3.97 -16.92
C GLY A 2 -13.58 -5.24 -16.09
N ALA A 3 -12.46 -5.95 -16.25
CA ALA A 3 -12.08 -7.06 -15.37
C ALA A 3 -11.13 -6.52 -14.30
N ARG A 4 -11.32 -6.97 -13.06
CA ARG A 4 -10.47 -6.62 -11.91
C ARG A 4 -9.96 -7.89 -11.25
N ALA A 5 -8.73 -7.83 -10.77
CA ALA A 5 -8.10 -8.85 -9.96
C ALA A 5 -7.40 -8.15 -8.80
N GLU A 6 -7.62 -8.63 -7.59
CA GLU A 6 -7.06 -8.08 -6.36
C GLU A 6 -6.31 -9.21 -5.62
N ALA A 7 -5.18 -8.86 -5.03
CA ALA A 7 -4.38 -9.71 -4.18
C ALA A 7 -3.97 -8.90 -2.95
N GLU A 8 -4.43 -9.32 -1.78
CA GLU A 8 -4.13 -8.67 -0.52
C GLU A 8 -3.29 -9.63 0.34
N GLY A 9 -2.24 -9.11 0.94
CA GLY A 9 -1.39 -9.80 1.90
C GLY A 9 -1.24 -8.92 3.13
N GLU A 10 -1.63 -9.44 4.28
CA GLU A 10 -1.40 -8.78 5.56
C GLU A 10 -0.55 -9.67 6.44
N LEU A 11 0.53 -9.12 6.96
CA LEU A 11 1.42 -9.75 7.92
C LEU A 11 1.30 -8.99 9.23
N ASN A 12 0.60 -9.61 10.18
CA ASN A 12 0.54 -9.15 11.56
C ASN A 12 1.83 -9.62 12.25
N LEU A 13 2.80 -8.71 12.38
CA LEU A 13 4.10 -8.95 13.00
C LEU A 13 4.00 -8.93 14.54
N THR A 14 2.97 -8.29 15.09
CA THR A 14 2.58 -8.24 16.53
C THR A 14 1.12 -7.77 16.61
N ASP A 15 0.46 -7.91 17.78
CA ASP A 15 -0.84 -7.27 18.10
C ASP A 15 -0.93 -5.76 17.75
N HIS A 16 0.21 -5.08 17.63
CA HIS A 16 0.30 -3.63 17.38
C HIS A 16 1.17 -3.26 16.17
N ALA A 17 1.65 -4.24 15.40
CA ALA A 17 2.47 -3.96 14.22
C ALA A 17 2.01 -4.84 13.06
N SER A 18 1.49 -4.22 12.02
CA SER A 18 1.04 -4.88 10.80
C SER A 18 1.78 -4.30 9.60
N VAL A 19 2.08 -5.17 8.64
CA VAL A 19 2.53 -4.76 7.31
C VAL A 19 1.51 -5.28 6.33
N SER A 20 0.92 -4.37 5.56
CA SER A 20 -0.02 -4.70 4.50
C SER A 20 0.63 -4.48 3.15
N ALA A 21 0.30 -5.37 2.22
CA ALA A 21 0.66 -5.24 0.83
C ALA A 21 -0.56 -5.62 0.00
N SER A 22 -1.05 -4.71 -0.83
CA SER A 22 -2.10 -4.98 -1.80
C SER A 22 -1.56 -4.81 -3.21
N GLY A 23 -2.10 -5.62 -4.11
CA GLY A 23 -1.89 -5.49 -5.54
C GLY A 23 -3.21 -5.62 -6.25
N GLU A 24 -3.58 -4.60 -7.02
CA GLU A 24 -4.76 -4.64 -7.89
C GLU A 24 -4.30 -4.61 -9.35
N ALA A 25 -5.01 -5.32 -10.21
CA ALA A 25 -4.88 -5.19 -11.66
C ALA A 25 -6.27 -5.07 -12.27
N MET A 26 -6.47 -4.04 -13.07
CA MET A 26 -7.73 -3.82 -13.80
C MET A 26 -7.47 -3.60 -15.28
N ALA A 27 -8.40 -4.04 -16.11
CA ALA A 27 -8.42 -3.75 -17.54
C ALA A 27 -9.80 -3.25 -17.95
N GLY A 28 -9.88 -1.99 -18.41
CA GLY A 28 -11.11 -1.36 -18.83
C GLY A 28 -11.03 0.16 -18.87
N ALA A 29 -12.21 0.79 -18.87
CA ALA A 29 -12.33 2.24 -18.68
C ALA A 29 -13.10 2.52 -17.39
N GLU A 30 -12.56 3.45 -16.61
CA GLU A 30 -13.05 3.88 -15.31
C GLU A 30 -13.00 5.40 -15.25
N ALA A 31 -14.05 5.99 -14.68
CA ALA A 31 -14.14 7.40 -14.43
C ALA A 31 -14.85 7.57 -13.09
N SER A 32 -14.10 8.06 -12.12
CA SER A 32 -14.50 8.25 -10.73
C SER A 32 -14.24 9.70 -10.35
N ALA A 33 -15.22 10.31 -9.70
CA ALA A 33 -15.05 11.62 -9.10
C ALA A 33 -15.75 11.58 -7.75
N ASN A 34 -14.98 11.74 -6.69
CA ASN A 34 -15.45 11.81 -5.31
C ASN A 34 -15.11 13.18 -4.74
N ALA A 35 -16.09 13.79 -4.10
CA ALA A 35 -15.90 15.00 -3.33
C ALA A 35 -16.76 14.85 -2.08
N SER A 36 -16.11 14.56 -0.96
CA SER A 36 -16.74 14.43 0.34
C SER A 36 -16.18 15.51 1.25
N VAL A 37 -17.07 16.26 1.85
CA VAL A 37 -16.73 17.24 2.88
C VAL A 37 -17.59 16.91 4.08
N GLY A 38 -16.98 16.25 5.06
CA GLY A 38 -17.60 15.85 6.30
C GLY A 38 -17.13 16.71 7.47
N LEU A 39 -17.81 16.55 8.62
CA LEU A 39 -17.33 17.11 9.89
C LEU A 39 -15.98 16.51 10.32
N THR A 40 -15.65 15.35 9.79
CA THR A 40 -14.47 14.57 10.13
C THR A 40 -13.33 14.76 9.12
N GLY A 41 -13.58 15.26 7.91
CA GLY A 41 -12.56 15.32 6.87
C GLY A 41 -13.00 15.89 5.53
N VAL A 42 -12.01 16.05 4.65
CA VAL A 42 -12.16 16.45 3.25
C VAL A 42 -11.48 15.40 2.38
N ASP A 43 -12.25 14.85 1.46
CA ASP A 43 -11.80 13.85 0.48
C ASP A 43 -12.15 14.36 -0.90
N VAL A 44 -11.15 14.58 -1.74
CA VAL A 44 -11.33 15.04 -3.10
C VAL A 44 -10.50 14.17 -4.02
N GLY A 45 -11.18 13.39 -4.83
CA GLY A 45 -10.60 12.48 -5.80
C GLY A 45 -11.22 12.68 -7.17
N ALA A 46 -10.37 12.67 -8.18
CA ALA A 46 -10.77 12.68 -9.57
C ALA A 46 -9.85 11.75 -10.35
N GLU A 47 -10.42 10.67 -10.84
CA GLU A 47 -9.71 9.63 -11.57
C GLU A 47 -10.48 9.32 -12.84
N ALA A 48 -9.79 9.34 -13.98
CA ALA A 48 -10.35 8.87 -15.22
C ALA A 48 -9.24 8.17 -15.98
N PHE A 49 -9.43 6.88 -16.27
CA PHE A 49 -8.49 6.11 -17.07
C PHE A 49 -9.21 5.18 -18.05
N ALA A 50 -8.60 4.97 -19.20
CA ALA A 50 -9.03 3.99 -20.19
C ALA A 50 -7.82 3.16 -20.62
N GLY A 51 -7.75 1.92 -20.16
CA GLY A 51 -6.61 1.05 -20.39
C GLY A 51 -6.50 -0.12 -19.40
N ALA A 52 -5.30 -0.64 -19.23
CA ALA A 52 -4.98 -1.58 -18.16
C ALA A 52 -4.22 -0.83 -17.06
N LYS A 53 -4.65 -0.92 -15.80
CA LYS A 53 -3.92 -0.42 -14.64
C LYS A 53 -3.45 -1.59 -13.77
N VAL A 54 -2.32 -1.40 -13.14
CA VAL A 54 -1.82 -2.22 -12.04
C VAL A 54 -1.47 -1.26 -10.91
N SER A 55 -1.96 -1.56 -9.73
CA SER A 55 -1.82 -0.78 -8.52
C SER A 55 -1.14 -1.67 -7.49
N GLY A 56 -0.27 -1.09 -6.69
CA GLY A 56 0.41 -1.77 -5.61
C GLY A 56 0.57 -0.82 -4.45
N ASP A 57 0.08 -1.23 -3.29
CA ASP A 57 0.15 -0.45 -2.07
C ASP A 57 0.93 -1.23 -1.04
N VAL A 58 1.78 -0.52 -0.30
CA VAL A 58 2.54 -1.10 0.80
C VAL A 58 2.36 -0.18 1.99
N GLY A 59 1.75 -0.73 3.03
CA GLY A 59 1.50 -0.06 4.30
C GLY A 59 2.29 -0.71 5.43
N ALA A 60 2.75 0.10 6.37
CA ALA A 60 3.23 -0.36 7.66
C ALA A 60 2.49 0.41 8.75
N GLU A 61 1.86 -0.31 9.67
CA GLU A 61 1.23 0.26 10.86
C GLU A 61 2.00 -0.19 12.09
N VAL A 62 2.32 0.76 12.96
CA VAL A 62 2.95 0.49 14.25
C VAL A 62 2.25 1.33 15.32
N GLY A 63 1.59 0.64 16.24
CA GLY A 63 0.91 1.21 17.39
C GLY A 63 -0.09 2.28 17.00
N GLY A 64 -0.92 2.01 16.00
CA GLY A 64 -1.92 2.94 15.50
C GLY A 64 -1.41 3.98 14.51
N ILE A 65 -0.10 4.20 14.39
CA ILE A 65 0.44 5.09 13.36
C ILE A 65 0.76 4.25 12.13
N GLY A 66 0.03 4.48 11.05
CA GLY A 66 0.26 3.94 9.72
C GLY A 66 1.03 4.91 8.83
N ALA A 67 1.95 4.38 8.04
CA ALA A 67 2.49 5.06 6.88
C ALA A 67 2.46 4.09 5.70
N GLY A 68 1.95 4.56 4.58
CA GLY A 68 1.87 3.79 3.35
C GLY A 68 2.39 4.55 2.16
N VAL A 69 2.73 3.76 1.15
CA VAL A 69 3.10 4.24 -0.17
C VAL A 69 2.28 3.46 -1.18
N SER A 70 1.59 4.19 -2.04
CA SER A 70 0.87 3.64 -3.17
C SER A 70 1.66 3.90 -4.45
N GLY A 71 1.66 2.90 -5.32
CA GLY A 71 2.28 2.97 -6.63
C GLY A 71 1.36 2.35 -7.66
N GLU A 72 0.92 3.14 -8.62
CA GLU A 72 0.11 2.64 -9.73
C GLU A 72 0.82 2.89 -11.05
N ALA A 73 0.67 1.96 -11.97
CA ALA A 73 1.12 2.07 -13.34
C ALA A 73 -0.02 1.66 -14.26
N TRP A 74 -0.27 2.43 -15.32
CA TRP A 74 -1.28 2.05 -16.30
C TRP A 74 -0.77 2.21 -17.72
N ALA A 75 -1.30 1.38 -18.61
CA ALA A 75 -1.16 1.50 -20.05
C ALA A 75 -2.51 1.96 -20.62
N GLY A 76 -2.63 3.26 -20.86
CA GLY A 76 -3.83 3.93 -21.35
C GLY A 76 -3.74 5.45 -21.27
N ALA A 77 -4.83 6.13 -21.63
CA ALA A 77 -4.99 7.54 -21.31
C ALA A 77 -5.63 7.65 -19.93
N GLY A 78 -4.98 8.34 -19.00
CA GLY A 78 -5.50 8.53 -17.66
C GLY A 78 -4.96 9.75 -16.92
N ILE A 79 -5.80 10.28 -16.04
CA ILE A 79 -5.48 11.34 -15.09
C ILE A 79 -6.04 10.92 -13.74
N ALA A 80 -5.23 11.03 -12.70
CA ALA A 80 -5.61 10.70 -11.35
C ALA A 80 -5.05 11.78 -10.41
N ALA A 81 -5.93 12.38 -9.64
CA ALA A 81 -5.58 13.32 -8.59
C ALA A 81 -6.45 13.00 -7.39
N ASP A 82 -5.82 12.62 -6.29
CA ASP A 82 -6.51 12.34 -5.04
C ASP A 82 -5.85 13.10 -3.89
N ALA A 83 -6.67 13.70 -3.05
CA ALA A 83 -6.26 14.40 -1.86
C ALA A 83 -7.28 14.08 -0.76
N GLN A 84 -6.79 13.42 0.28
CA GLN A 84 -7.58 12.96 1.41
C GLN A 84 -6.99 13.52 2.70
N VAL A 85 -7.79 14.24 3.47
CA VAL A 85 -7.41 14.79 4.77
C VAL A 85 -8.59 14.68 5.70
N GLY A 86 -8.60 13.67 6.56
CA GLY A 86 -9.77 13.43 7.39
C GLY A 86 -9.65 12.32 8.41
N MET A 87 -10.44 12.40 9.45
CA MET A 87 -10.77 11.29 10.32
C MET A 87 -11.78 10.39 9.58
N GLY A 88 -11.35 9.18 9.25
CA GLY A 88 -12.25 8.17 8.68
C GLY A 88 -13.34 7.78 9.69
N ASP A 89 -14.40 7.12 9.22
CA ASP A 89 -15.49 6.61 10.06
C ASP A 89 -15.00 5.69 11.20
N ASP A 90 -13.80 5.14 11.06
CA ASP A 90 -13.11 4.30 12.05
C ASP A 90 -12.46 5.10 13.20
N GLY A 91 -12.48 6.44 13.16
CA GLY A 91 -11.78 7.30 14.12
C GLY A 91 -10.28 7.50 13.86
N LYS A 92 -9.75 6.89 12.79
CA LYS A 92 -8.35 7.05 12.34
C LYS A 92 -8.19 8.33 11.51
N PHE A 93 -7.21 9.16 11.85
CA PHE A 93 -6.87 10.35 11.06
C PHE A 93 -5.99 9.96 9.88
N ARG A 94 -6.48 10.12 8.65
CA ARG A 94 -5.81 9.81 7.39
C ARG A 94 -5.44 11.09 6.65
N VAL A 95 -4.21 11.16 6.20
CA VAL A 95 -3.69 12.22 5.33
C VAL A 95 -2.97 11.54 4.17
N GLY A 96 -3.59 11.61 3.01
CA GLY A 96 -3.08 11.06 1.77
C GLY A 96 -3.04 12.11 0.68
N ALA A 97 -1.99 12.10 -0.11
CA ALA A 97 -1.94 12.85 -1.35
C ALA A 97 -1.39 11.95 -2.44
N GLU A 98 -2.13 11.87 -3.54
CA GLU A 98 -1.77 11.04 -4.67
C GLU A 98 -1.88 11.86 -5.96
N PHE A 99 -0.87 11.73 -6.81
CA PHE A 99 -0.86 12.43 -8.09
C PHE A 99 -0.32 11.51 -9.18
N GLY A 100 -1.07 11.41 -10.27
CA GLY A 100 -0.71 10.63 -11.42
C GLY A 100 -1.26 11.22 -12.72
N ILE A 101 -0.41 11.30 -13.73
CA ILE A 101 -0.81 11.71 -15.07
C ILE A 101 -0.15 10.80 -16.10
N GLY A 102 -0.85 10.49 -17.17
CA GLY A 102 -0.31 9.58 -18.18
C GLY A 102 -1.15 9.51 -19.45
N LEU A 103 -0.50 9.74 -20.59
CA LEU A 103 -1.06 9.50 -21.91
C LEU A 103 -0.28 8.35 -22.56
N GLY A 104 -0.89 7.17 -22.63
CA GLY A 104 -0.30 5.96 -23.19
C GLY A 104 0.26 5.03 -22.13
N VAL A 105 1.31 5.43 -21.42
CA VAL A 105 1.79 4.73 -20.21
C VAL A 105 1.99 5.78 -19.12
N GLY A 106 1.27 5.63 -18.02
CA GLY A 106 1.26 6.56 -16.90
C GLY A 106 1.63 5.87 -15.60
N GLY A 107 1.96 6.68 -14.61
CA GLY A 107 2.13 6.22 -13.24
C GLY A 107 1.56 7.23 -12.25
N LYS A 108 1.12 6.72 -11.11
CA LYS A 108 0.68 7.46 -9.93
C LYS A 108 1.54 7.00 -8.77
N VAL A 109 1.95 7.97 -7.96
CA VAL A 109 2.59 7.68 -6.68
C VAL A 109 1.80 8.44 -5.63
N GLY A 110 1.46 7.76 -4.57
CA GLY A 110 0.83 8.33 -3.40
C GLY A 110 1.61 8.02 -2.16
N VAL A 111 1.49 8.93 -1.19
CA VAL A 111 1.93 8.69 0.17
C VAL A 111 0.72 8.90 1.07
N ASP A 112 0.53 7.98 1.99
CA ASP A 112 -0.52 8.03 2.99
C ASP A 112 0.07 7.94 4.39
N PHE A 113 -0.49 8.73 5.28
CA PHE A 113 -0.18 8.71 6.71
C PHE A 113 -1.49 8.57 7.46
N THR A 114 -1.57 7.54 8.30
CA THR A 114 -2.72 7.25 9.13
C THR A 114 -2.33 7.31 10.60
N VAL A 115 -3.17 7.87 11.47
CA VAL A 115 -2.95 7.91 12.91
C VAL A 115 -4.23 7.48 13.62
N ASP A 116 -4.18 6.33 14.28
CA ASP A 116 -5.20 5.75 15.16
C ASP A 116 -4.85 6.08 16.63
N PRO A 117 -5.59 6.99 17.27
CA PRO A 117 -5.29 7.40 18.64
C PRO A 117 -5.61 6.31 19.69
N GLY A 118 -6.46 5.33 19.38
CA GLY A 118 -6.80 4.23 20.30
C GLY A 118 -5.68 3.20 20.38
N ALA A 119 -5.17 2.78 19.23
CA ALA A 119 -4.08 1.83 19.12
C ALA A 119 -2.74 2.40 19.63
N VAL A 120 -2.52 3.72 19.60
CA VAL A 120 -1.33 4.35 20.23
C VAL A 120 -1.28 4.12 21.74
N VAL A 121 -2.44 4.13 22.41
CA VAL A 121 -2.53 3.93 23.87
C VAL A 121 -2.30 2.46 24.23
N ASP A 122 -2.87 1.54 23.47
CA ASP A 122 -2.71 0.09 23.66
C ASP A 122 -1.30 -0.41 23.33
N ALA A 123 -0.69 0.15 22.28
CA ALA A 123 0.68 -0.18 21.88
C ALA A 123 1.72 0.34 22.88
N ALA A 124 1.52 1.53 23.45
CA ALA A 124 2.37 2.03 24.53
C ALA A 124 2.34 1.12 25.77
N SER A 125 1.23 0.42 26.00
CA SER A 125 1.07 -0.51 27.12
C SER A 125 1.66 -1.91 26.84
N SER A 126 1.81 -2.30 25.56
CA SER A 126 2.24 -3.65 25.14
C SER A 126 3.68 -3.72 24.58
N ALA A 127 4.28 -2.57 24.24
CA ALA A 127 5.63 -2.50 23.65
C ALA A 127 6.77 -2.99 24.57
N GLY A 128 6.50 -3.27 25.85
CA GLY A 128 7.49 -3.78 26.79
C GLY A 128 7.95 -5.23 26.57
N GLN A 129 7.25 -6.04 25.76
CA GLN A 129 7.54 -7.49 25.63
C GLN A 129 7.72 -8.01 24.19
N ALA A 130 7.16 -7.37 23.15
CA ALA A 130 7.07 -7.96 21.81
C ALA A 130 8.32 -7.82 20.91
N ILE A 131 9.28 -6.96 21.26
CA ILE A 131 10.38 -6.59 20.36
C ILE A 131 11.38 -7.75 20.11
N GLN A 132 11.47 -8.76 20.98
CA GLN A 132 12.43 -9.85 20.81
C GLN A 132 11.97 -10.96 19.85
N ASP A 133 10.67 -11.25 19.75
CA ASP A 133 10.17 -12.36 18.93
C ASP A 133 9.95 -11.97 17.45
N THR A 134 9.53 -10.72 17.19
CA THR A 134 9.32 -10.22 15.82
C THR A 134 10.62 -10.11 15.02
N GLY A 135 11.73 -9.76 15.69
CA GLY A 135 13.04 -9.64 15.04
C GLY A 135 13.55 -10.97 14.45
N GLN A 136 13.20 -12.10 15.08
CA GLN A 136 13.61 -13.42 14.61
C GLN A 136 12.75 -13.88 13.42
N ALA A 137 11.42 -13.74 13.50
CA ALA A 137 10.52 -14.13 12.42
C ALA A 137 10.77 -13.34 11.12
N VAL A 138 11.01 -12.03 11.22
CA VAL A 138 11.39 -11.20 10.06
C VAL A 138 12.75 -11.61 9.50
N SER A 139 13.72 -11.94 10.36
CA SER A 139 15.04 -12.43 9.90
C SER A 139 14.92 -13.78 9.18
N ASP A 140 14.11 -14.71 9.68
CA ASP A 140 13.90 -16.03 9.06
C ASP A 140 13.15 -15.94 7.73
N ALA A 141 12.17 -15.05 7.62
CA ALA A 141 11.48 -14.76 6.36
C ALA A 141 12.42 -14.10 5.33
N ALA A 142 13.20 -13.11 5.77
CA ALA A 142 14.17 -12.43 4.92
C ALA A 142 15.27 -13.37 4.44
N ASN A 143 15.78 -14.26 5.30
CA ASN A 143 16.78 -15.25 4.92
C ASN A 143 16.22 -16.29 3.94
N ASN A 144 15.00 -16.81 4.16
CA ASN A 144 14.37 -17.73 3.21
C ASN A 144 14.15 -17.12 1.82
N VAL A 145 13.74 -15.85 1.75
CA VAL A 145 13.58 -15.13 0.48
C VAL A 145 14.95 -14.89 -0.17
N LYS A 146 15.96 -14.50 0.61
CA LYS A 146 17.32 -14.27 0.11
C LYS A 146 17.96 -15.54 -0.43
N ASP A 147 17.76 -16.68 0.22
CA ASP A 147 18.28 -17.97 -0.22
C ASP A 147 17.57 -18.45 -1.50
N LYS A 148 16.23 -18.40 -1.55
CA LYS A 148 15.49 -18.78 -2.76
C LYS A 148 15.75 -17.85 -3.95
N ALA A 149 15.86 -16.54 -3.70
CA ALA A 149 16.20 -15.57 -4.73
C ALA A 149 17.65 -15.73 -5.18
N GLY A 150 18.57 -15.99 -4.25
CA GLY A 150 19.99 -16.26 -4.53
C GLY A 150 20.18 -17.52 -5.38
N ASP A 151 19.47 -18.60 -5.07
CA ASP A 151 19.52 -19.84 -5.84
C ASP A 151 18.92 -19.67 -7.25
N ALA A 152 17.79 -18.97 -7.37
CA ALA A 152 17.19 -18.65 -8.67
C ALA A 152 18.09 -17.77 -9.53
N LEU A 153 18.70 -16.74 -8.95
CA LEU A 153 19.63 -15.85 -9.65
C LEU A 153 20.95 -16.53 -10.00
N SER A 154 21.48 -17.37 -9.11
CA SER A 154 22.70 -18.17 -9.34
C SER A 154 22.48 -19.23 -10.42
N GLY A 155 21.30 -19.86 -10.46
CA GLY A 155 20.91 -20.77 -11.53
C GLY A 155 20.81 -20.09 -12.90
N ILE A 156 20.27 -18.86 -12.94
CA ILE A 156 20.22 -18.05 -14.16
C ILE A 156 21.63 -17.59 -14.57
N GLY A 157 22.48 -17.15 -13.64
CA GLY A 157 23.87 -16.76 -13.92
C GLY A 157 24.71 -17.91 -14.47
N SER A 158 24.59 -19.10 -13.86
CA SER A 158 25.27 -20.32 -14.29
C SER A 158 24.79 -20.81 -15.66
N ALA A 159 23.51 -20.63 -15.99
CA ALA A 159 22.95 -20.96 -17.29
C ALA A 159 23.33 -19.95 -18.39
N LEU A 160 23.63 -18.71 -18.02
CA LEU A 160 24.06 -17.64 -18.93
C LEU A 160 25.58 -17.48 -19.04
N GLY A 161 26.36 -18.18 -18.20
CA GLY A 161 27.82 -18.28 -18.33
C GLY A 161 28.62 -17.09 -17.79
N PHE A 162 28.11 -16.40 -16.76
CA PHE A 162 28.85 -15.41 -15.98
C PHE A 162 29.06 -15.90 -14.53
#